data_AF-A0A2E0XXL4-F1
#
_entry.id   AF-A0A2E0XXL4-F1
#
_cell.length_a   1.000
_cell.length_b   1.000
_cell.length_c   1.000
_cell.angle_alpha   90.00
_cell.angle_beta   90.00
_cell.angle_gamma   90.00
#
_symmetry.space_group_name_H-M   'P 1'
#
loop_
_entity.id
_entity.type
_entity.pdbx_description
1 polymer ?
#
loop_
_entity_poly.entity_id
_entity_poly.type
_entity_poly.pdbx_seq_one_letter_code
_entity_poly.pdbx_strand_id
1 'polypeptide(L)'
;MPLTSASPRRRLLAIGYVAGIITIFIVLGIRHPDTVAYAPICPLNASTGLYCPGCGTGRAIHHVTNGRLEAAWNLNPMLLIIGIPLILFLILSETRLAISGVIRPAGRWMIRVTLAAAILLLAWGIVRNLPIKSPIPLVPTEDARSAAEKDVASGKPLAMPLLQSFAYEHDGRPA
;
A
#
# COMPACT_ATOMS: atom_id res chain seq x y z
N MET A 1 18.29 29.29 -16.25
CA MET A 1 18.07 29.18 -14.79
C MET A 1 19.31 28.53 -14.19
N PRO A 2 20.02 29.17 -13.25
CA PRO A 2 21.28 28.63 -12.72
C PRO A 2 21.02 27.38 -11.87
N LEU A 3 21.82 26.34 -12.06
CA LEU A 3 21.77 25.12 -11.27
C LEU A 3 22.48 25.40 -9.93
N THR A 4 21.74 25.41 -8.83
CA THR A 4 22.33 25.52 -7.49
C THR A 4 22.84 24.16 -7.03
N SER A 5 24.06 24.13 -6.52
CA SER A 5 24.64 22.93 -5.92
C SER A 5 24.00 22.67 -4.55
N ALA A 6 23.71 21.42 -4.26
CA ALA A 6 23.13 20.99 -2.99
C ALA A 6 24.19 20.96 -1.89
N SER A 7 23.85 21.52 -0.73
CA SER A 7 24.72 21.46 0.45
C SER A 7 24.95 20.00 0.89
N PRO A 8 26.11 19.69 1.50
CA PRO A 8 26.43 18.33 1.97
C PRO A 8 25.34 17.74 2.88
N ARG A 9 24.76 18.58 3.76
CA ARG A 9 23.63 18.22 4.63
C ARG A 9 22.43 17.72 3.83
N ARG A 10 22.08 18.38 2.72
CA ARG A 10 20.93 18.00 1.91
C ARG A 10 21.16 16.68 1.16
N ARG A 11 22.39 16.40 0.74
CA ARG A 11 22.75 15.09 0.16
C ARG A 11 22.61 13.97 1.20
N LEU A 12 23.05 14.19 2.43
CA LEU A 12 22.88 13.23 3.52
C LEU A 12 21.40 12.95 3.82
N LEU A 13 20.56 13.99 3.84
CA LEU A 13 19.11 13.84 4.01
C LEU A 13 18.47 13.04 2.86
N ALA A 14 18.87 13.30 1.61
CA ALA A 14 18.39 12.56 0.44
C ALA A 14 18.76 11.06 0.52
N ILE A 15 20.00 10.76 0.90
CA ILE A 15 20.48 9.38 1.10
C ILE A 15 19.68 8.70 2.23
N GLY A 16 19.54 9.37 3.38
CA GLY A 16 18.78 8.84 4.51
C GLY A 16 17.32 8.58 4.17
N TYR A 17 16.70 9.44 3.38
CA TYR A 17 15.32 9.26 2.90
C TYR A 17 15.17 8.02 2.01
N VAL A 18 16.05 7.85 1.01
CA VAL A 18 16.04 6.69 0.12
C VAL A 18 16.29 5.40 0.91
N ALA A 19 17.27 5.40 1.80
CA ALA A 19 17.56 4.25 2.67
C ALA A 19 16.37 3.89 3.57
N GLY A 20 15.68 4.89 4.12
CA GLY A 20 14.47 4.71 4.92
C GLY A 20 13.34 4.04 4.14
N ILE A 21 13.06 4.49 2.92
CA ILE A 21 12.04 3.85 2.06
C ILE A 21 12.41 2.40 1.78
N ILE A 22 13.65 2.12 1.38
CA ILE A 22 14.10 0.76 1.08
C ILE A 22 13.95 -0.13 2.32
N THR A 23 14.33 0.37 3.50
CA THR A 23 14.19 -0.36 4.76
C THR A 23 12.73 -0.69 5.06
N ILE A 24 11.80 0.25 4.86
CA ILE A 24 10.37 0.01 5.05
C ILE A 24 9.88 -1.09 4.10
N PHE A 25 10.25 -1.04 2.82
CA PHE A 25 9.85 -2.06 1.84
C PHE A 25 10.43 -3.43 2.18
N ILE A 26 11.68 -3.51 2.62
CA ILE A 26 12.32 -4.76 3.05
C ILE A 26 11.59 -5.33 4.27
N VAL A 27 11.36 -4.51 5.30
CA VAL A 27 10.68 -4.94 6.52
C VAL A 27 9.27 -5.44 6.20
N LEU A 28 8.51 -4.70 5.38
CA LEU A 28 7.16 -5.11 4.99
C LEU A 28 7.15 -6.32 4.04
N GLY A 29 8.18 -6.51 3.24
CA GLY A 29 8.29 -7.65 2.33
C GLY A 29 8.64 -8.96 3.05
N ILE A 30 9.49 -8.89 4.06
CA ILE A 30 9.95 -10.08 4.82
C ILE A 30 8.96 -10.43 5.94
N ARG A 31 8.34 -9.45 6.58
CA ARG A 31 7.40 -9.71 7.67
C ARG A 31 6.07 -10.16 7.08
N HIS A 32 5.71 -11.41 7.32
CA HIS A 32 4.38 -11.93 7.00
C HIS A 32 3.31 -11.08 7.71
N PRO A 33 2.48 -10.34 6.96
CA PRO A 33 1.48 -9.45 7.54
C PRO A 33 0.45 -10.22 8.36
N ASP A 34 0.30 -11.52 8.09
CA ASP A 34 -0.69 -12.40 8.68
C ASP A 34 -0.25 -12.91 10.06
N THR A 35 1.03 -12.81 10.42
CA THR A 35 1.52 -13.22 11.75
C THR A 35 1.15 -12.23 12.87
N VAL A 36 0.57 -11.08 12.53
CA VAL A 36 0.12 -10.06 13.49
C VAL A 36 -1.40 -10.02 13.48
N ALA A 37 -2.00 -10.82 14.37
CA ALA A 37 -3.44 -11.11 14.46
C ALA A 37 -4.33 -9.93 14.94
N TYR A 38 -4.14 -8.72 14.42
CA TYR A 38 -4.96 -7.57 14.82
C TYR A 38 -5.67 -6.91 13.63
N ALA A 39 -7.00 -7.00 13.68
CA ALA A 39 -7.93 -6.12 13.00
C ALA A 39 -7.61 -4.63 13.24
N PRO A 40 -8.23 -3.72 12.47
CA PRO A 40 -7.51 -2.86 11.54
C PRO A 40 -6.39 -2.03 12.20
N ILE A 41 -5.17 -2.12 11.66
CA ILE A 41 -4.00 -1.27 12.01
C ILE A 41 -4.30 0.25 11.83
N CYS A 42 -5.41 0.61 11.19
CA CYS A 42 -5.80 1.98 10.95
C CYS A 42 -6.68 2.52 12.10
N PRO A 43 -6.19 3.45 12.93
CA PRO A 43 -6.98 4.03 14.02
C PRO A 43 -8.23 4.75 13.51
N LEU A 44 -8.23 5.26 12.28
CA LEU A 44 -9.41 5.86 11.66
C LEU A 44 -10.52 4.81 11.46
N ASN A 45 -10.19 3.65 10.88
CA ASN A 45 -11.18 2.59 10.69
C ASN A 45 -11.64 2.03 12.05
N ALA A 46 -10.71 1.85 12.99
CA ALA A 46 -11.03 1.37 14.33
C ALA A 46 -11.98 2.32 15.10
N SER A 47 -11.87 3.64 14.89
CA SER A 47 -12.68 4.64 15.60
C SER A 47 -13.96 5.04 14.86
N THR A 48 -13.95 5.06 13.52
CA THR A 48 -15.05 5.63 12.72
C THR A 48 -15.70 4.63 11.75
N GLY A 49 -15.09 3.45 11.54
CA GLY A 49 -15.48 2.51 10.49
C GLY A 49 -15.15 2.99 9.07
N LEU A 50 -14.49 4.15 8.92
CA LEU A 50 -14.14 4.71 7.61
C LEU A 50 -12.79 4.18 7.11
N TYR A 51 -12.77 3.77 5.85
CA TYR A 51 -11.55 3.38 5.14
C TYR A 51 -10.84 4.60 4.59
N CYS A 52 -9.61 4.86 5.04
CA CYS A 52 -8.76 5.89 4.46
C CYS A 52 -8.12 5.42 3.14
N PRO A 53 -7.61 6.32 2.28
CA PRO A 53 -6.97 5.93 1.02
C PRO A 53 -5.72 5.05 1.22
N GLY A 54 -5.11 5.07 2.42
CA GLY A 54 -3.96 4.25 2.79
C GLY A 54 -4.30 2.90 3.44
N CYS A 55 -5.58 2.58 3.68
CA CYS A 55 -5.94 1.28 4.26
C CYS A 55 -5.46 0.12 3.37
N GLY A 56 -4.82 -0.88 3.98
CA GLY A 56 -4.29 -2.05 3.27
C GLY A 56 -2.93 -1.84 2.59
N THR A 57 -2.34 -0.64 2.61
CA THR A 57 -1.05 -0.36 1.94
C THR A 57 0.09 -1.25 2.43
N GLY A 58 0.20 -1.50 3.75
CA GLY A 58 1.26 -2.37 4.29
C GLY A 58 1.20 -3.80 3.73
N ARG A 59 0.00 -4.38 3.70
CA ARG A 59 -0.24 -5.71 3.10
C ARG A 59 -0.03 -5.69 1.59
N ALA A 60 -0.49 -4.64 0.90
CA ALA A 60 -0.27 -4.49 -0.53
C ALA A 60 1.23 -4.41 -0.86
N ILE A 61 2.05 -3.71 -0.07
CA ILE A 61 3.52 -3.68 -0.22
C ILE A 61 4.10 -5.08 -0.04
N HIS A 62 3.66 -5.85 0.97
CA HIS A 62 4.08 -7.25 1.13
C HIS A 62 3.79 -8.10 -0.12
N HIS A 63 2.58 -8.00 -0.68
CA HIS A 63 2.24 -8.74 -1.89
C HIS A 63 3.03 -8.26 -3.12
N VAL A 64 3.24 -6.95 -3.28
CA VAL A 64 4.08 -6.40 -4.37
C VAL A 64 5.51 -6.92 -4.28
N THR A 65 6.10 -6.89 -3.09
CA THR A 65 7.49 -7.34 -2.87
C THR A 65 7.66 -8.85 -3.07
N ASN A 66 6.58 -9.63 -2.89
CA ASN A 66 6.54 -11.06 -3.18
C ASN A 66 6.01 -11.39 -4.59
N GLY A 67 5.85 -10.40 -5.48
CA GLY A 67 5.43 -10.61 -6.88
C GLY A 67 3.94 -10.91 -7.09
N ARG A 68 3.10 -10.78 -6.06
CA ARG A 68 1.65 -11.09 -6.08
C ARG A 68 0.83 -9.84 -6.38
N LEU A 69 0.92 -9.32 -7.61
CA LEU A 69 0.30 -8.04 -7.99
C LEU A 69 -1.23 -8.02 -7.92
N GLU A 70 -1.90 -9.13 -8.24
CA GLU A 70 -3.36 -9.25 -8.14
C GLU A 70 -3.85 -9.10 -6.70
N ALA A 71 -3.18 -9.78 -5.76
CA ALA A 71 -3.49 -9.66 -4.34
C ALA A 71 -3.25 -8.23 -3.83
N ALA A 72 -2.16 -7.58 -4.27
CA ALA A 72 -1.90 -6.19 -3.96
C ALA A 72 -2.96 -5.23 -4.52
N TRP A 73 -3.45 -5.49 -5.73
CA TRP A 73 -4.52 -4.71 -6.37
C TRP A 73 -5.83 -4.78 -5.59
N ASN A 74 -6.21 -5.97 -5.14
CA ASN A 74 -7.41 -6.17 -4.34
C ASN A 74 -7.33 -5.46 -2.98
N LEU A 75 -6.11 -5.29 -2.44
CA LEU A 75 -5.88 -4.61 -1.16
C LEU A 75 -5.78 -3.08 -1.29
N ASN A 76 -4.98 -2.58 -2.23
CA ASN A 76 -4.85 -1.15 -2.48
C ASN A 76 -4.39 -0.84 -3.92
N PRO A 77 -5.32 -0.64 -4.86
CA PRO A 77 -4.96 -0.31 -6.24
C PRO A 77 -4.33 1.09 -6.36
N MET A 78 -4.64 2.03 -5.45
CA MET A 78 -3.99 3.35 -5.46
C MET A 78 -2.50 3.28 -5.12
N LEU A 79 -2.08 2.30 -4.33
CA LEU A 79 -0.66 2.04 -4.15
C LEU A 79 0.01 1.72 -5.49
N LEU A 80 -0.60 0.88 -6.32
CA LEU A 80 -0.03 0.47 -7.60
C LEU A 80 -0.05 1.59 -8.65
N ILE A 81 -1.17 2.33 -8.75
CA ILE A 81 -1.38 3.35 -9.79
C ILE A 81 -0.59 4.63 -9.48
N ILE A 82 -0.56 5.06 -8.22
CA ILE A 82 0.02 6.36 -7.83
C ILE A 82 1.21 6.16 -6.89
N GLY A 83 1.05 5.33 -5.85
CA GLY A 83 2.03 5.18 -4.79
C GLY A 83 3.40 4.74 -5.32
N ILE A 84 3.45 3.62 -6.06
CA ILE A 84 4.69 3.06 -6.61
C ILE A 84 5.34 4.02 -7.61
N PRO A 85 4.64 4.55 -8.64
CA PRO A 85 5.25 5.50 -9.57
C PRO A 85 5.77 6.76 -8.87
N LEU A 86 5.05 7.28 -7.86
CA LEU A 86 5.48 8.45 -7.10
C LEU A 86 6.72 8.15 -6.27
N ILE A 87 6.76 7.02 -5.55
CA ILE A 87 7.91 6.58 -4.77
C ILE A 87 9.13 6.42 -5.69
N LEU A 88 8.96 5.80 -6.84
CA LEU A 88 10.04 5.62 -7.82
C LEU A 88 10.54 6.98 -8.35
N PHE A 89 9.63 7.89 -8.68
CA PHE A 89 9.98 9.25 -9.09
C PHE A 89 10.77 10.00 -8.01
N LEU A 90 10.36 9.90 -6.74
CA LEU A 90 11.05 10.53 -5.62
C LEU A 90 12.44 9.93 -5.41
N ILE A 91 12.58 8.60 -5.44
CA ILE A 91 13.88 7.93 -5.34
C ILE A 91 14.79 8.37 -6.51
N LEU A 92 14.29 8.39 -7.74
CA LEU A 92 15.06 8.82 -8.91
C LEU A 92 15.46 10.30 -8.82
N SER A 93 14.59 11.16 -8.30
CA SER A 93 14.87 12.58 -8.11
C SER A 93 15.95 12.80 -7.04
N GLU A 94 15.82 12.15 -5.87
CA GLU A 94 16.76 12.27 -4.75
C GLU A 94 18.11 11.59 -5.05
N THR A 95 18.13 10.46 -5.76
CA THR A 95 19.39 9.83 -6.22
C THR A 95 20.11 10.70 -7.24
N ARG A 96 19.38 11.30 -8.20
CA ARG A 96 19.97 12.28 -9.12
C ARG A 96 20.52 13.49 -8.36
N LEU A 97 19.84 13.96 -7.32
CA LEU A 97 20.33 15.04 -6.45
C LEU A 97 21.61 14.62 -5.71
N ALA A 98 21.64 13.40 -5.17
CA ALA A 98 22.80 12.87 -4.44
C ALA A 98 24.04 12.76 -5.34
N ILE A 99 23.86 12.29 -6.58
CA ILE A 99 24.94 12.08 -7.57
C ILE A 99 25.39 13.39 -8.20
N SER A 100 24.46 14.16 -8.78
CA SER A 100 24.79 15.37 -9.54
C SER A 100 24.97 16.61 -8.66
N GLY A 101 24.45 16.59 -7.44
CA GLY A 101 24.38 17.77 -6.58
C GLY A 101 23.43 18.85 -7.09
N VAL A 102 22.69 18.63 -8.18
CA VAL A 102 21.88 19.68 -8.81
C VAL A 102 20.48 19.71 -8.21
N ILE A 103 20.11 20.86 -7.66
CA ILE A 103 18.75 21.11 -7.18
C ILE A 103 17.90 21.63 -8.35
N ARG A 104 16.83 20.91 -8.70
CA ARG A 104 15.79 21.48 -9.57
C ARG A 104 14.76 22.22 -8.72
N PRO A 105 14.46 23.49 -9.01
CA PRO A 105 13.39 24.19 -8.30
C PRO A 105 12.07 23.47 -8.55
N ALA A 106 11.28 23.31 -7.48
CA ALA A 106 9.93 22.79 -7.59
C ALA A 106 9.09 23.80 -8.39
N GLY A 107 8.96 23.57 -9.69
CA GLY A 107 8.19 24.43 -10.57
C GLY A 107 6.70 24.35 -10.27
N ARG A 108 5.92 25.30 -10.81
CA ARG A 108 4.45 25.31 -10.71
C ARG A 108 3.79 23.99 -11.13
N TRP A 109 4.46 23.20 -11.97
CA TRP A 109 4.02 21.86 -12.38
C TRP A 109 3.96 20.87 -11.20
N MET A 110 4.90 20.93 -10.25
CA MET A 110 4.90 20.06 -9.07
C MET A 110 3.70 20.35 -8.18
N ILE A 111 3.34 21.61 -8.00
CA ILE A 111 2.14 22.01 -7.26
C ILE A 111 0.90 21.39 -7.90
N ARG A 112 0.78 21.46 -9.23
CA ARG A 112 -0.34 20.85 -9.97
C ARG A 112 -0.40 19.33 -9.78
N VAL A 113 0.75 18.65 -9.87
CA VAL A 113 0.84 17.20 -9.66
C VAL A 113 0.46 16.82 -8.23
N THR A 114 0.95 17.55 -7.23
CA THR A 114 0.61 17.33 -5.82
C THR A 114 -0.88 17.54 -5.57
N LEU A 115 -1.47 18.60 -6.12
CA LEU A 115 -2.91 18.85 -6.01
C LEU A 115 -3.72 17.76 -6.70
N ALA A 116 -3.33 17.34 -7.91
CA ALA A 116 -4.00 16.25 -8.62
C ALA A 116 -3.94 14.94 -7.83
N ALA A 117 -2.78 14.59 -7.26
CA ALA A 117 -2.63 13.42 -6.41
C ALA A 117 -3.48 13.52 -5.13
N ALA A 118 -3.55 14.68 -4.49
CA ALA A 118 -4.38 14.90 -3.31
C ALA A 118 -5.88 14.74 -3.64
N ILE A 119 -6.35 15.34 -4.73
CA ILE A 119 -7.74 15.20 -5.20
C ILE A 119 -8.05 13.72 -5.49
N LEU A 120 -7.15 13.02 -6.16
CA LEU A 120 -7.34 11.62 -6.52
C LEU A 120 -7.35 10.70 -5.29
N LEU A 121 -6.51 10.97 -4.28
CA LEU A 121 -6.54 10.28 -2.99
C LEU A 121 -7.84 10.53 -2.22
N LEU A 122 -8.35 11.76 -2.23
CA LEU A 122 -9.63 12.09 -1.62
C LEU A 122 -10.79 11.40 -2.34
N ALA A 123 -10.83 11.46 -3.67
CA ALA A 123 -11.82 10.77 -4.48
C ALA A 123 -11.79 9.26 -4.23
N TRP A 124 -10.59 8.66 -4.15
CA TRP A 124 -10.43 7.25 -3.80
C TRP A 124 -10.91 6.93 -2.38
N GLY A 125 -10.60 7.80 -1.42
CA GLY A 125 -11.15 7.70 -0.07
C GLY A 125 -12.67 7.68 -0.08
N ILE A 126 -13.32 8.56 -0.84
CA ILE A 126 -14.77 8.56 -0.99
C ILE A 126 -15.26 7.25 -1.61
N VAL A 127 -14.70 6.83 -2.75
CA VAL A 127 -15.08 5.59 -3.46
C VAL A 127 -15.03 4.37 -2.54
N ARG A 128 -14.03 4.28 -1.67
CA ARG A 128 -13.89 3.18 -0.69
C ARG A 128 -14.95 3.13 0.39
N ASN A 129 -15.61 4.25 0.67
CA ASN A 129 -16.65 4.36 1.68
C ASN A 129 -18.06 4.42 1.09
N LEU A 130 -18.19 4.38 -0.24
CA LEU A 130 -19.50 4.30 -0.89
C LEU A 130 -20.06 2.87 -0.76
N PRO A 131 -21.36 2.70 -0.46
CA PRO A 131 -22.04 1.39 -0.41
C PRO A 131 -22.32 0.84 -1.83
N ILE A 132 -21.37 1.01 -2.74
CA ILE A 132 -21.45 0.48 -4.10
C ILE A 132 -20.98 -0.98 -4.04
N LYS A 133 -21.75 -1.92 -4.60
CA LYS A 133 -21.26 -3.27 -4.89
C LYS A 133 -20.03 -3.14 -5.79
N SER A 134 -18.86 -3.14 -5.17
CA SER A 134 -17.59 -3.07 -5.87
C SER A 134 -17.49 -4.32 -6.78
N PRO A 135 -17.16 -4.16 -8.08
CA PRO A 135 -16.86 -5.29 -8.97
C PRO A 135 -15.70 -6.14 -8.45
N ILE A 136 -14.83 -5.53 -7.63
CA ILE A 136 -13.73 -6.17 -6.93
C ILE A 136 -14.24 -6.46 -5.52
N PRO A 137 -14.48 -7.72 -5.13
CA PRO A 137 -14.99 -8.03 -3.79
C PRO A 137 -13.95 -7.64 -2.74
N LEU A 138 -14.13 -6.46 -2.13
CA LEU A 138 -13.34 -5.99 -0.98
C LEU A 138 -13.70 -6.78 0.29
N VAL A 139 -14.84 -7.49 0.25
CA VAL A 139 -15.36 -8.40 1.26
C VAL A 139 -15.85 -9.65 0.51
N PRO A 140 -15.46 -10.88 0.93
CA PRO A 140 -16.02 -12.11 0.39
C PRO A 140 -17.52 -12.13 0.59
N THR A 141 -18.26 -12.55 -0.43
CA THR A 141 -19.70 -12.73 -0.32
C THR A 141 -20.02 -13.78 0.76
N GLU A 142 -21.19 -13.67 1.39
CA GLU A 142 -21.65 -14.65 2.38
C GLU A 142 -21.62 -16.09 1.85
N ASP A 143 -21.86 -16.25 0.54
CA ASP A 143 -21.75 -17.53 -0.16
C ASP A 143 -20.32 -18.07 -0.18
N ALA A 144 -19.33 -17.20 -0.44
CA ALA A 144 -17.92 -17.55 -0.43
C ALA A 144 -17.43 -17.84 1.00
N ARG A 145 -18.00 -17.16 2.00
CA ARG A 145 -17.75 -17.41 3.43
C ARG A 145 -18.29 -18.77 3.87
N SER A 146 -19.53 -19.10 3.51
CA SER A 146 -20.15 -20.40 3.77
C SER A 146 -19.43 -21.55 3.05
N ALA A 147 -18.94 -21.32 1.84
CA ALA A 147 -18.16 -22.31 1.09
C ALA A 147 -16.80 -22.58 1.76
N ALA A 148 -16.11 -21.51 2.19
CA ALA A 148 -14.84 -21.65 2.91
C ALA A 148 -15.00 -22.34 4.27
N GLU A 149 -16.06 -22.01 5.02
CA GLU A 149 -16.35 -22.65 6.31
C GLU A 149 -16.61 -24.15 6.15
N LYS A 150 -17.31 -24.54 5.07
CA LYS A 150 -17.49 -25.97 4.71
C LYS A 150 -16.19 -26.64 4.31
N ASP A 151 -15.35 -25.98 3.50
CA ASP A 151 -14.07 -26.56 3.06
C ASP A 151 -13.08 -26.73 4.23
N VAL A 152 -13.04 -25.77 5.17
CA VAL A 152 -12.29 -25.86 6.44
C VAL A 152 -12.80 -27.02 7.29
N ALA A 153 -14.12 -27.12 7.49
CA ALA A 153 -14.73 -28.23 8.23
C ALA A 153 -14.46 -29.60 7.58
N SER A 154 -14.19 -29.63 6.27
CA SER A 154 -13.91 -30.83 5.49
C SER A 154 -12.41 -31.18 5.39
N GLY A 155 -11.52 -30.37 5.97
CA GLY A 155 -10.06 -30.54 5.87
C GLY A 155 -9.51 -30.33 4.45
N LYS A 156 -10.25 -29.63 3.58
CA LYS A 156 -9.89 -29.42 2.17
C LYS A 156 -9.04 -28.15 2.05
N PRO A 157 -7.95 -28.13 1.26
CA PRO A 157 -7.18 -26.90 1.06
C PRO A 157 -8.05 -25.86 0.36
N LEU A 158 -8.19 -24.68 0.97
CA LEU A 158 -8.97 -23.58 0.43
C LEU A 158 -8.39 -23.15 -0.93
N ALA A 159 -9.19 -23.29 -1.98
CA ALA A 159 -8.75 -23.11 -3.37
C ALA A 159 -8.44 -21.64 -3.76
N MET A 160 -8.70 -20.68 -2.88
CA MET A 160 -8.59 -19.25 -3.17
C MET A 160 -7.73 -18.54 -2.11
N PRO A 161 -6.66 -17.81 -2.49
CA PRO A 161 -5.78 -17.14 -1.53
C PRO A 161 -6.48 -16.12 -0.62
N LEU A 162 -7.56 -15.50 -1.13
CA LEU A 162 -8.38 -14.56 -0.36
C LEU A 162 -9.23 -15.27 0.71
N LEU A 163 -9.75 -16.47 0.42
CA LEU A 163 -10.50 -17.24 1.41
C LEU A 163 -9.59 -17.78 2.51
N GLN A 164 -8.35 -18.11 2.16
CA GLN A 164 -7.30 -18.44 3.14
C GLN A 164 -7.02 -17.29 4.10
N SER A 165 -6.90 -16.05 3.60
CA SER A 165 -6.72 -14.88 4.47
C SER A 165 -7.93 -14.61 5.37
N PHE A 166 -9.16 -14.86 4.88
CA PHE A 166 -10.38 -14.67 5.67
C PHE A 166 -10.61 -15.77 6.72
N ALA A 167 -10.32 -17.03 6.40
CA ALA A 167 -10.41 -18.14 7.34
C ALA A 167 -9.37 -18.00 8.46
N TYR A 168 -8.16 -17.53 8.12
CA TYR A 168 -7.13 -17.19 9.10
C TYR A 168 -7.59 -16.08 10.07
N GLU A 169 -8.32 -15.08 9.56
CA GLU A 169 -8.88 -13.98 10.36
C GLU A 169 -9.98 -14.44 11.34
N HIS A 170 -10.61 -15.60 11.10
CA HIS A 170 -11.70 -16.12 11.91
C HIS A 170 -11.29 -17.16 12.96
N ASP A 171 -10.22 -17.94 12.70
CA ASP A 171 -9.87 -19.10 13.53
C ASP A 171 -8.55 -18.93 14.30
N GLY A 172 -7.77 -17.88 14.03
CA GLY A 172 -6.64 -17.45 14.88
C GLY A 172 -5.52 -18.47 15.09
N ARG A 173 -5.47 -19.55 14.30
CA ARG A 173 -4.46 -20.61 14.42
C ARG A 173 -3.56 -20.66 13.17
N PRO A 174 -2.24 -20.61 13.32
CA PRO A 174 -1.32 -20.93 12.23
C PRO A 174 -1.34 -22.44 11.96
N ALA A 175 -1.17 -22.81 10.69
CA ALA A 175 -0.83 -24.17 10.27
C ALA A 175 0.64 -24.47 10.57
#